data_AF-A0A382GU37-F1
#
_entry.id   AF-A0A382GU37-F1
#
_cell.length_a   1.000
_cell.length_b   1.000
_cell.length_c   1.000
_cell.angle_alpha   90.00
_cell.angle_beta   90.00
_cell.angle_gamma   90.00
#
_symmetry.space_group_name_H-M   'P 1'
#
loop_
_entity.id
_entity.type
_entity.pdbx_description
1 polymer ?
#
loop_
_entity_poly.entity_id
_entity_poly.type
_entity_poly.pdbx_seq_one_letter_code
_entity_poly.pdbx_strand_id
1 'polypeptide(L)'
;KDAGIVIERGSDANVALMWDESADQFAFINTSETGTTAGNVTVSSYADLKANDITANDDLMVGDYQWFTADGGQFYFGVDSDIRLTHDHNRGLILKNRLTTDDTPAILTLQSTESSITVGDKLGVIDFQVPNESSGTDAIEISAGIEAVAEGTFAADNNATKLSFKTAASETATEKASLSSAGLFTATSIDATVLTGALPAIDGSNLTGVSGSSYTHPNHSGDIVSSGDGATTIQAGAVDIAMLSATGNASSSTFLRGDNSWVTPTDTNTTYSSSDFSLSGLSDTTVTTSDPTATSNPSAVGHLWLNSSSGESFVCTDATSNSNDWYNIGEGSGGVVGGYNIDFLVVAGGAGAGGCLSGGGGAGGYRSSYNSETSGGGASSESAVTVTPSTQYTITVGGGGSGNTSNNAGDNGSNSIFGSITSLGGGGGGGDSASPGGDCKSGGSGGGAGQGGNSTATGAAGTSGQGYEGGDATPNQRSAGGGGA
;
A
#
# COMPACT_ATOMS: atom_id res chain seq x y z
N LYS A 1 62.22 97.27 47.78
CA LYS A 1 61.70 98.38 48.61
C LYS A 1 60.21 98.21 48.63
N ASP A 2 59.68 97.71 49.74
CA ASP A 2 58.25 97.46 49.90
C ASP A 2 57.49 98.77 49.71
N ALA A 3 56.62 98.80 48.70
CA ALA A 3 55.78 99.93 48.37
C ALA A 3 54.34 99.45 48.34
N GLY A 4 53.45 100.22 48.96
CA GLY A 4 52.06 99.81 49.17
C GLY A 4 51.19 100.95 49.65
N ILE A 5 49.92 100.63 49.88
CA ILE A 5 48.90 101.55 50.39
C ILE A 5 48.45 101.02 51.75
N VAL A 6 48.52 101.87 52.78
CA VAL A 6 47.97 101.59 54.11
C VAL A 6 46.64 102.33 54.25
N ILE A 7 45.60 101.64 54.71
CA ILE A 7 44.29 102.21 55.00
C ILE A 7 44.12 102.26 56.52
N GLU A 8 44.18 103.48 57.06
CA GLU A 8 43.95 103.76 58.48
C GLU A 8 42.49 103.55 58.86
N ARG A 9 42.21 102.70 59.86
CA ARG A 9 40.84 102.41 60.32
C ARG A 9 40.54 102.94 61.72
N GLY A 10 41.36 103.86 62.24
CA GLY A 10 41.14 104.49 63.55
C GLY A 10 41.63 103.62 64.71
N SER A 11 40.69 103.06 65.49
CA SER A 11 41.03 102.22 66.66
C SER A 11 41.21 100.73 66.35
N ASP A 12 40.79 100.29 65.17
CA ASP A 12 40.96 98.91 64.72
C ASP A 12 42.32 98.73 64.04
N ALA A 13 42.79 97.48 63.88
CA ALA A 13 44.00 97.20 63.12
C ALA A 13 43.87 97.76 61.69
N ASN A 14 44.91 98.46 61.22
CA ASN A 14 44.97 98.97 59.86
C ASN A 14 45.15 97.80 58.87
N VAL A 15 44.74 98.01 57.63
CA VAL A 15 44.94 97.02 56.56
C VAL A 15 45.82 97.66 55.51
N ALA A 16 46.82 96.92 55.02
CA ALA A 16 47.68 97.37 53.94
C ALA A 16 47.67 96.39 52.77
N LEU A 17 47.77 96.95 51.55
CA LEU A 17 48.12 96.21 50.34
C LEU A 17 49.58 96.52 50.02
N MET A 18 50.43 95.48 49.96
CA MET A 18 51.86 95.64 49.69
C MET A 18 52.42 94.50 48.84
N TRP A 19 53.52 94.76 48.14
CA TRP A 19 54.34 93.71 47.55
C TRP A 19 55.19 93.05 48.64
N ASP A 20 55.03 91.75 48.85
CA ASP A 20 55.82 90.94 49.77
C ASP A 20 56.95 90.25 48.98
N GLU A 21 58.15 90.80 49.06
CA GLU A 21 59.36 90.27 48.39
C GLU A 21 59.76 88.88 48.90
N SER A 22 59.31 88.45 50.09
CA SER A 22 59.66 87.12 50.62
C SER A 22 58.79 86.00 50.03
N ALA A 23 57.58 86.34 49.60
CA ALA A 23 56.62 85.43 49.00
C ALA A 23 56.34 85.73 47.50
N ASP A 24 56.98 86.77 46.94
CA ASP A 24 56.84 87.25 45.56
C ASP A 24 55.38 87.48 45.12
N GLN A 25 54.59 88.14 45.98
CA GLN A 25 53.18 88.38 45.72
C GLN A 25 52.67 89.70 46.30
N PHE A 26 51.54 90.17 45.77
CA PHE A 26 50.74 91.18 46.46
C PHE A 26 50.01 90.55 47.64
N ALA A 27 50.16 91.14 48.82
CA ALA A 27 49.59 90.68 50.06
C ALA A 27 48.70 91.75 50.69
N PHE A 28 47.56 91.30 51.21
CA PHE A 28 46.79 92.05 52.19
C PHE A 28 47.26 91.64 53.58
N ILE A 29 47.58 92.61 54.42
CA ILE A 29 48.10 92.36 55.77
C ILE A 29 47.34 93.16 56.81
N ASN A 30 47.23 92.62 58.03
CA ASN A 30 46.88 93.43 59.19
C ASN A 30 48.15 94.09 59.71
N THR A 31 48.08 95.40 59.97
CA THR A 31 49.24 96.17 60.43
C THR A 31 48.84 97.24 61.44
N SER A 32 49.78 97.64 62.29
CA SER A 32 49.69 98.84 63.12
C SER A 32 50.44 100.03 62.53
N GLU A 33 51.06 99.87 61.36
CA GLU A 33 51.70 100.97 60.65
C GLU A 33 50.68 102.05 60.30
N THR A 34 51.08 103.31 60.46
CA THR A 34 50.22 104.49 60.23
C THR A 34 50.55 105.23 58.93
N GLY A 35 51.44 104.66 58.10
CA GLY A 35 51.97 105.32 56.89
C GLY A 35 52.87 106.54 57.15
N THR A 36 53.17 106.87 58.42
CA THR A 36 54.02 108.02 58.81
C THR A 36 55.43 107.64 59.27
N THR A 37 55.67 106.34 59.50
CA THR A 37 56.96 105.81 59.94
C THR A 37 57.92 105.65 58.75
N ALA A 38 59.15 106.16 58.86
CA ALA A 38 60.19 105.89 57.87
C ALA A 38 60.81 104.50 58.13
N GLY A 39 60.71 103.58 57.17
CA GLY A 39 61.26 102.23 57.29
C GLY A 39 60.46 101.17 56.53
N ASN A 40 60.84 99.90 56.68
CA ASN A 40 60.08 98.77 56.12
C ASN A 40 58.80 98.55 56.93
N VAL A 41 57.72 98.14 56.27
CA VAL A 41 56.49 97.72 56.93
C VAL A 41 56.65 96.25 57.36
N THR A 42 56.44 95.97 58.65
CA THR A 42 56.53 94.59 59.15
C THR A 42 55.21 93.85 58.92
N VAL A 43 55.26 92.72 58.18
CA VAL A 43 54.11 91.82 58.00
C VAL A 43 53.86 91.03 59.29
N SER A 44 52.84 91.42 60.07
CA SER A 44 52.50 90.74 61.32
C SER A 44 51.58 89.53 61.11
N SER A 45 50.63 89.64 60.18
CA SER A 45 49.82 88.54 59.68
C SER A 45 49.22 88.94 58.32
N TYR A 46 48.96 87.95 57.47
CA TYR A 46 48.12 88.17 56.29
C TYR A 46 46.65 88.38 56.69
N ALA A 47 45.91 89.02 55.81
CA ALA A 47 44.47 89.24 55.90
C ALA A 47 43.80 88.71 54.62
N ASP A 48 42.55 88.26 54.74
CA ASP A 48 41.76 87.88 53.57
C ASP A 48 41.44 89.09 52.69
N LEU A 49 41.38 88.87 51.37
CA LEU A 49 40.69 89.80 50.47
C LEU A 49 39.18 89.68 50.67
N LYS A 50 38.54 90.75 51.15
CA LYS A 50 37.07 90.87 51.21
C LYS A 50 36.58 91.76 50.08
N ALA A 51 36.28 91.14 48.93
CA ALA A 51 35.68 91.81 47.78
C ALA A 51 34.25 91.32 47.56
N ASN A 52 33.32 92.21 47.19
CA ASN A 52 31.96 91.81 46.81
C ASN A 52 31.99 91.07 45.46
N ASP A 53 32.61 91.72 44.47
CA ASP A 53 32.82 91.18 43.13
C ASP A 53 34.30 91.28 42.77
N ILE A 54 34.82 90.25 42.11
CA ILE A 54 36.15 90.24 41.48
C ILE A 54 35.92 90.07 39.98
N THR A 55 36.28 91.07 39.19
CA THR A 55 36.14 91.05 37.72
C THR A 55 37.52 90.95 37.09
N ALA A 56 37.76 89.88 36.33
CA ALA A 56 38.90 89.76 35.43
C ALA A 56 38.40 90.02 34.00
N ASN A 57 39.08 90.92 33.26
CA ASN A 57 38.73 91.21 31.86
C ASN A 57 39.16 90.09 30.89
N ASP A 58 40.03 89.21 31.36
CA ASP A 58 40.53 88.04 30.65
C ASP A 58 40.29 86.83 31.57
N ASP A 59 41.33 86.09 31.97
CA ASP A 59 41.18 84.90 32.81
C ASP A 59 41.31 85.19 34.32
N LEU A 60 40.53 84.45 35.12
CA LEU A 60 40.75 84.31 36.57
C LEU A 60 41.41 82.96 36.85
N MET A 61 42.70 82.98 37.19
CA MET A 61 43.44 81.78 37.59
C MET A 61 43.32 81.56 39.11
N VAL A 62 42.89 80.38 39.54
CA VAL A 62 42.87 79.95 40.96
C VAL A 62 43.83 78.78 41.12
N GLY A 63 44.84 78.92 41.99
CA GLY A 63 45.92 77.94 42.13
C GLY A 63 45.52 76.63 42.80
N ASP A 64 44.50 76.66 43.66
CA ASP A 64 43.96 75.50 44.37
C ASP A 64 42.46 75.34 44.08
N TYR A 65 41.64 75.13 45.12
CA TYR A 65 40.21 74.88 45.00
C TYR A 65 39.37 76.16 44.98
N GLN A 66 38.32 76.15 44.18
CA GLN A 66 37.20 77.07 44.36
C GLN A 66 36.18 76.43 45.30
N TRP A 67 36.01 77.02 46.49
CA TRP A 67 35.12 76.49 47.53
C TRP A 67 33.84 77.33 47.64
N PHE A 68 32.69 76.70 47.41
CA PHE A 68 31.40 77.32 47.71
C PHE A 68 30.97 77.01 49.14
N THR A 69 30.73 78.05 49.93
CA THR A 69 30.33 77.92 51.36
C THR A 69 28.82 77.86 51.56
N ALA A 70 28.04 78.02 50.50
CA ALA A 70 26.58 77.93 50.50
C ALA A 70 26.08 76.88 49.51
N ASP A 71 24.93 76.30 49.82
CA ASP A 71 24.24 75.38 48.92
C ASP A 71 23.78 76.08 47.65
N GLY A 72 23.80 75.38 46.52
CA GLY A 72 23.35 75.93 45.24
C GLY A 72 24.39 76.81 44.55
N GLY A 73 25.67 76.78 44.95
CA GLY A 73 26.78 77.44 44.25
C GLY A 73 26.84 77.08 42.76
N GLN A 74 27.15 78.05 41.90
CA GLN A 74 26.98 77.94 40.45
C GLN A 74 28.19 78.47 39.69
N PHE A 75 28.45 77.83 38.54
CA PHE A 75 29.25 78.40 37.46
C PHE A 75 28.35 78.66 36.27
N TYR A 76 28.53 79.81 35.64
CA TYR A 76 27.82 80.22 34.44
C TYR A 76 28.79 80.29 33.27
N PHE A 77 28.36 79.79 32.11
CA PHE A 77 29.12 79.81 30.87
C PHE A 77 28.33 80.53 29.77
N GLY A 78 29.07 81.25 28.94
CA GLY A 78 28.51 82.14 27.92
C GLY A 78 28.16 83.52 28.49
N VAL A 79 28.21 84.54 27.63
CA VAL A 79 27.89 85.94 27.99
C VAL A 79 26.45 86.05 28.50
N ASP A 80 25.52 85.34 27.87
CA ASP A 80 24.11 85.30 28.26
C ASP A 80 23.83 84.31 29.41
N SER A 81 24.89 83.65 29.90
CA SER A 81 24.82 82.64 30.97
C SER A 81 23.90 81.47 30.63
N ASP A 82 23.91 81.03 29.37
CA ASP A 82 23.04 79.99 28.83
C ASP A 82 23.26 78.65 29.53
N ILE A 83 24.53 78.29 29.74
CA ILE A 83 24.90 77.04 30.38
C ILE A 83 25.26 77.31 31.83
N ARG A 84 24.76 76.45 32.71
CA ARG A 84 25.03 76.53 34.13
C ARG A 84 25.41 75.17 34.70
N LEU A 85 26.44 75.18 35.53
CA LEU A 85 26.79 74.09 36.43
C LEU A 85 26.36 74.45 37.86
N THR A 86 25.66 73.57 38.56
CA THR A 86 25.15 73.83 39.92
C THR A 86 25.46 72.67 40.84
N HIS A 87 26.04 72.96 42.01
CA HIS A 87 26.10 72.02 43.12
C HIS A 87 24.74 71.99 43.84
N ASP A 88 24.14 70.81 43.92
CA ASP A 88 22.91 70.52 44.65
C ASP A 88 23.21 69.54 45.76
N HIS A 89 23.01 69.95 47.01
CA HIS A 89 23.46 69.19 48.19
C HIS A 89 22.83 67.79 48.31
N ASN A 90 21.68 67.54 47.68
CA ASN A 90 21.00 66.24 47.71
C ASN A 90 21.12 65.44 46.41
N ARG A 91 21.43 66.11 45.29
CA ARG A 91 21.39 65.52 43.94
C ARG A 91 22.75 65.49 43.25
N GLY A 92 23.76 66.16 43.79
CA GLY A 92 25.10 66.24 43.20
C GLY A 92 25.24 67.39 42.21
N LEU A 93 25.80 67.13 41.04
CA LEU A 93 26.17 68.15 40.05
C LEU A 93 25.16 68.23 38.90
N ILE A 94 24.67 69.42 38.59
CA ILE A 94 23.63 69.63 37.57
C ILE A 94 24.16 70.52 36.44
N LEU A 95 24.18 69.99 35.22
CA LEU A 95 24.36 70.76 33.98
C LEU A 95 23.00 71.18 33.43
N LYS A 96 22.80 72.47 33.17
CA LYS A 96 21.54 73.01 32.66
C LYS A 96 21.75 73.99 31.52
N ASN A 97 21.00 73.80 30.43
CA ASN A 97 20.67 74.86 29.48
C ASN A 97 19.49 75.69 30.03
N ARG A 98 19.69 76.99 30.17
CA ARG A 98 18.73 77.92 30.78
C ARG A 98 17.75 78.52 29.79
N LEU A 99 17.93 78.29 28.49
CA LEU A 99 16.95 78.65 27.47
C LEU A 99 15.62 77.92 27.75
N THR A 100 14.52 78.59 27.46
CA THR A 100 13.15 78.10 27.70
C THR A 100 12.36 77.89 26.41
N THR A 101 13.02 78.07 25.27
CA THR A 101 12.48 77.77 23.94
C THR A 101 12.44 76.25 23.71
N ASP A 102 11.61 75.83 22.77
CA ASP A 102 11.52 74.42 22.37
C ASP A 102 12.88 73.93 21.81
N ASP A 103 13.15 72.63 21.96
CA ASP A 103 14.37 71.97 21.46
C ASP A 103 15.72 72.56 21.93
N THR A 104 15.82 73.06 23.18
CA THR A 104 17.09 73.52 23.78
C THR A 104 17.61 72.60 24.91
N PRO A 105 18.08 71.37 24.60
CA PRO A 105 18.63 70.48 25.61
C PRO A 105 19.95 71.01 26.18
N ALA A 106 20.30 70.53 27.39
CA ALA A 106 21.66 70.61 27.88
C ALA A 106 22.49 69.51 27.22
N ILE A 107 23.65 69.85 26.68
CA ILE A 107 24.53 68.90 25.99
C ILE A 107 25.84 68.80 26.77
N LEU A 108 26.23 67.57 27.13
CA LEU A 108 27.56 67.24 27.59
C LEU A 108 28.26 66.45 26.49
N THR A 109 29.27 67.04 25.87
CA THR A 109 30.08 66.37 24.85
C THR A 109 31.40 65.93 25.46
N LEU A 110 31.70 64.63 25.42
CA LEU A 110 33.02 64.08 25.74
C LEU A 110 33.79 63.95 24.43
N GLN A 111 34.99 64.53 24.36
CA GLN A 111 35.78 64.61 23.12
C GLN A 111 37.20 64.10 23.36
N SER A 112 37.67 63.24 22.45
CA SER A 112 39.10 62.95 22.30
C SER A 112 39.68 63.88 21.22
N THR A 113 40.88 64.41 21.46
CA THR A 113 41.65 65.22 20.51
C THR A 113 42.73 64.42 19.79
N GLU A 114 42.69 63.10 19.90
CA GLU A 114 43.65 62.23 19.24
C GLU A 114 43.61 62.39 17.72
N SER A 115 44.79 62.52 17.11
CA SER A 115 44.93 62.74 15.67
C SER A 115 44.59 61.53 14.81
N SER A 116 44.48 60.35 15.43
CA SER A 116 44.13 59.10 14.78
C SER A 116 43.35 58.22 15.74
N ILE A 117 42.11 57.89 15.38
CA ILE A 117 41.24 56.94 16.09
C ILE A 117 41.23 55.64 15.29
N THR A 118 41.52 54.54 15.96
CA THR A 118 41.55 53.17 15.45
C THR A 118 40.62 52.27 16.27
N VAL A 119 40.41 51.03 15.84
CA VAL A 119 39.53 50.08 16.52
C VAL A 119 39.94 49.89 18.00
N GLY A 120 38.99 50.02 18.91
CA GLY A 120 39.21 49.88 20.35
C GLY A 120 39.55 51.19 21.09
N ASP A 121 39.82 52.28 20.37
CA ASP A 121 40.09 53.57 21.00
C ASP A 121 38.80 54.15 21.61
N LYS A 122 38.94 54.80 22.77
CA LYS A 122 37.82 55.33 23.55
C LYS A 122 37.68 56.84 23.33
N LEU A 123 36.48 57.26 22.93
CA LEU A 123 36.16 58.67 22.66
C LEU A 123 35.72 59.40 23.93
N GLY A 124 35.09 58.67 24.85
CA GLY A 124 34.60 59.17 26.13
C GLY A 124 34.26 58.03 27.06
N VAL A 125 34.46 58.24 28.37
CA VAL A 125 34.27 57.24 29.43
C VAL A 125 33.52 57.85 30.59
N ILE A 126 32.57 57.11 31.15
CA ILE A 126 31.90 57.40 32.42
C ILE A 126 32.07 56.18 33.32
N ASP A 127 32.75 56.35 34.46
CA ASP A 127 33.02 55.27 35.43
C ASP A 127 32.22 55.47 36.72
N PHE A 128 31.71 54.36 37.27
CA PHE A 128 30.98 54.31 38.53
C PHE A 128 31.75 53.48 39.55
N GLN A 129 32.28 54.13 40.58
CA GLN A 129 33.15 53.52 41.60
C GLN A 129 32.82 54.02 43.01
N VAL A 130 33.15 53.21 44.01
CA VAL A 130 33.04 53.56 45.44
C VAL A 130 34.41 53.42 46.11
N PRO A 131 35.37 54.34 45.84
CA PRO A 131 36.78 54.15 46.20
C PRO A 131 37.04 54.11 47.72
N ASN A 132 36.08 54.55 48.53
CA ASN A 132 36.14 54.56 49.98
C ASN A 132 35.29 53.47 50.63
N GLU A 133 34.80 52.48 49.88
CA GLU A 133 34.13 51.32 50.44
C GLU A 133 35.09 50.55 51.37
N SER A 134 34.63 50.25 52.59
CA SER A 134 35.48 49.78 53.69
C SER A 134 35.91 48.31 53.58
N SER A 135 35.20 47.51 52.80
CA SER A 135 35.47 46.09 52.61
C SER A 135 36.63 45.85 51.66
N GLY A 136 37.02 46.84 50.85
CA GLY A 136 38.19 46.80 49.96
C GLY A 136 38.04 45.80 48.80
N THR A 137 39.17 45.44 48.17
CA THR A 137 39.22 44.51 47.01
C THR A 137 38.31 44.98 45.86
N ASP A 138 37.42 44.13 45.34
CA ASP A 138 36.53 44.46 44.22
C ASP A 138 35.57 45.61 44.56
N ALA A 139 35.28 45.85 45.85
CA ALA A 139 34.33 46.87 46.29
C ALA A 139 34.81 48.31 46.04
N ILE A 140 36.11 48.51 45.83
CA ILE A 140 36.70 49.82 45.50
C ILE A 140 37.05 49.97 44.01
N GLU A 141 36.86 48.92 43.21
CA GLU A 141 37.08 48.96 41.77
C GLU A 141 35.90 49.64 41.03
N ILE A 142 36.06 49.86 39.73
CA ILE A 142 34.98 50.35 38.87
C ILE A 142 33.92 49.24 38.75
N SER A 143 32.76 49.47 39.36
CA SER A 143 31.64 48.51 39.45
C SER A 143 30.74 48.52 38.22
N ALA A 144 30.66 49.67 37.54
CA ALA A 144 29.98 49.83 36.26
C ALA A 144 30.62 50.96 35.45
N GLY A 145 30.38 50.97 34.14
CA GLY A 145 30.86 52.04 33.28
C GLY A 145 30.19 52.07 31.91
N ILE A 146 30.35 53.21 31.23
CA ILE A 146 29.88 53.43 29.86
C ILE A 146 31.04 53.99 29.04
N GLU A 147 31.31 53.37 27.89
CA GLU A 147 32.42 53.77 27.01
C GLU A 147 31.92 53.91 25.57
N ALA A 148 32.24 55.03 24.91
CA ALA A 148 32.11 55.16 23.46
C ALA A 148 33.42 54.66 22.82
N VAL A 149 33.35 53.55 22.08
CA VAL A 149 34.54 52.84 21.57
C VAL A 149 34.48 52.73 20.05
N ALA A 150 35.55 53.11 19.37
CA ALA A 150 35.65 52.99 17.93
C ALA A 150 35.63 51.52 17.46
N GLU A 151 34.84 51.24 16.42
CA GLU A 151 34.72 49.91 15.80
C GLU A 151 35.61 49.76 14.55
N GLY A 152 36.20 50.86 14.10
CA GLY A 152 37.14 50.89 12.98
C GLY A 152 37.95 52.18 12.98
N THR A 153 38.90 52.28 12.06
CA THR A 153 39.71 53.50 11.89
C THR A 153 38.86 54.64 11.37
N PHE A 154 38.87 55.77 12.07
CA PHE A 154 38.14 56.96 11.64
C PHE A 154 38.74 57.51 10.34
N ALA A 155 37.87 57.88 9.42
CA ALA A 155 38.18 58.42 8.10
C ALA A 155 37.13 59.46 7.70
N ALA A 156 37.27 60.04 6.50
CA ALA A 156 36.33 61.04 6.01
C ALA A 156 34.87 60.52 5.92
N ASP A 157 34.71 59.21 5.74
CA ASP A 157 33.44 58.50 5.56
C ASP A 157 33.18 57.42 6.63
N ASN A 158 34.03 57.33 7.65
CA ASN A 158 33.90 56.32 8.70
C ASN A 158 34.15 56.90 10.08
N ASN A 159 33.18 56.72 10.97
CA ASN A 159 33.27 57.04 12.39
C ASN A 159 32.54 56.00 13.25
N ALA A 160 32.48 54.75 12.76
CA ALA A 160 31.80 53.65 13.42
C ALA A 160 32.23 53.55 14.89
N THR A 161 31.27 53.72 15.78
CA THR A 161 31.47 53.77 17.24
C THR A 161 30.37 52.96 17.89
N LYS A 162 30.74 52.06 18.79
CA LYS A 162 29.81 51.38 19.68
C LYS A 162 29.69 52.09 21.02
N LEU A 163 28.56 51.89 21.68
CA LEU A 163 28.40 52.16 23.10
C LEU A 163 28.56 50.86 23.88
N SER A 164 29.56 50.81 24.76
CA SER A 164 29.83 49.68 25.65
C SER A 164 29.20 49.91 27.02
N PHE A 165 28.45 48.92 27.51
CA PHE A 165 27.92 48.89 28.87
C PHE A 165 28.67 47.84 29.68
N LYS A 166 29.33 48.32 30.75
CA LYS A 166 30.20 47.50 31.60
C LYS A 166 29.58 47.35 32.98
N THR A 167 29.55 46.12 33.48
CA THR A 167 29.15 45.79 34.86
C THR A 167 30.02 44.66 35.40
N ALA A 168 30.06 44.52 36.72
CA ALA A 168 30.75 43.42 37.41
C ALA A 168 29.93 42.89 38.58
N ALA A 169 30.29 41.68 39.04
CA ALA A 169 29.74 41.09 40.25
C ALA A 169 30.78 41.01 41.38
N SER A 170 32.02 40.64 41.07
CA SER A 170 33.17 40.54 41.97
C SER A 170 34.46 40.60 41.15
N GLU A 171 34.62 41.73 40.44
CA GLU A 171 35.75 42.04 39.57
C GLU A 171 35.68 43.51 39.12
N THR A 172 36.69 43.99 38.39
CA THR A 172 36.57 45.24 37.64
C THR A 172 35.55 45.08 36.50
N ALA A 173 34.65 46.05 36.34
CA ALA A 173 33.64 46.04 35.29
C ALA A 173 34.22 45.81 33.89
N THR A 174 33.65 44.84 33.19
CA THR A 174 33.95 44.47 31.80
C THR A 174 32.68 44.61 30.94
N GLU A 175 32.83 44.72 29.62
CA GLU A 175 31.68 44.83 28.70
C GLU A 175 30.77 43.60 28.84
N LYS A 176 29.50 43.82 29.23
CA LYS A 176 28.47 42.78 29.27
C LYS A 176 27.40 42.99 28.19
N ALA A 177 27.25 44.21 27.70
CA ALA A 177 26.39 44.53 26.57
C ALA A 177 26.94 45.70 25.75
N SER A 178 26.56 45.78 24.47
CA SER A 178 26.92 46.89 23.60
C SER A 178 25.86 47.16 22.55
N LEU A 179 25.85 48.40 22.04
CA LEU A 179 25.10 48.82 20.85
C LEU A 179 26.10 49.25 19.79
N SER A 180 26.18 48.52 18.68
CA SER A 180 27.11 48.83 17.59
C SER A 180 26.65 50.02 16.75
N SER A 181 27.54 50.55 15.91
CA SER A 181 27.23 51.57 14.91
C SER A 181 26.15 51.15 13.89
N ALA A 182 25.93 49.84 13.72
CA ALA A 182 24.86 49.30 12.88
C ALA A 182 23.50 49.20 13.62
N GLY A 183 23.43 49.58 14.90
CA GLY A 183 22.24 49.47 15.73
C GLY A 183 21.99 48.07 16.29
N LEU A 184 22.98 47.16 16.25
CA LEU A 184 22.86 45.83 16.82
C LEU A 184 23.12 45.87 18.33
N PHE A 185 22.13 45.45 19.11
CA PHE A 185 22.31 45.19 20.54
C PHE A 185 22.91 43.80 20.75
N THR A 186 24.06 43.73 21.41
CA THR A 186 24.75 42.48 21.79
C THR A 186 24.84 42.41 23.31
N ALA A 187 24.56 41.25 23.90
CA ALA A 187 24.72 41.00 25.34
C ALA A 187 25.31 39.61 25.60
N THR A 188 26.03 39.42 26.71
CA THR A 188 26.62 38.12 27.09
C THR A 188 25.53 37.06 27.31
N SER A 189 24.37 37.45 27.82
CA SER A 189 23.20 36.61 27.94
C SER A 189 21.92 37.44 27.79
N ILE A 190 20.89 36.80 27.27
CA ILE A 190 19.51 37.31 27.28
C ILE A 190 18.68 36.23 27.97
N ASP A 191 17.96 36.60 29.02
CA ASP A 191 17.08 35.66 29.72
C ASP A 191 15.89 35.31 28.83
N ALA A 192 15.95 34.13 28.21
CA ALA A 192 14.89 33.64 27.34
C ALA A 192 13.57 33.42 28.08
N THR A 193 13.56 33.27 29.41
CA THR A 193 12.32 33.03 30.18
C THR A 193 11.41 34.25 30.21
N VAL A 194 11.95 35.45 29.98
CA VAL A 194 11.19 36.70 29.95
C VAL A 194 10.85 37.18 28.53
N LEU A 195 11.35 36.49 27.48
CA LEU A 195 10.96 36.74 26.09
C LEU A 195 9.56 36.16 25.84
N THR A 196 8.53 36.94 26.18
CA THR A 196 7.12 36.58 26.00
C THR A 196 6.45 37.48 24.96
N GLY A 197 5.35 36.99 24.34
CA GLY A 197 4.55 37.74 23.36
C GLY A 197 4.97 37.53 21.91
N ALA A 198 4.34 38.26 20.99
CA ALA A 198 4.78 38.30 19.60
C ALA A 198 6.14 39.01 19.54
N LEU A 199 7.15 38.35 19.00
CA LEU A 199 8.49 38.90 18.78
C LEU A 199 8.65 39.24 17.28
N PRO A 200 7.89 40.21 16.72
CA PRO A 200 7.83 40.44 15.27
C PRO A 200 9.16 40.91 14.67
N ALA A 201 10.11 41.35 15.49
CA ALA A 201 11.45 41.75 15.07
C ALA A 201 12.47 40.60 15.09
N ILE A 202 12.13 39.45 15.68
CA ILE A 202 13.01 38.26 15.71
C ILE A 202 12.50 37.30 14.63
N ASP A 203 13.11 37.39 13.45
CA ASP A 203 12.95 36.36 12.43
C ASP A 203 13.64 35.07 12.92
N GLY A 204 12.86 34.04 13.23
CA GLY A 204 13.37 32.76 13.70
C GLY A 204 14.36 32.10 12.74
N SER A 205 14.35 32.45 11.45
CA SER A 205 15.33 31.95 10.47
C SER A 205 16.73 32.57 10.65
N ASN A 206 16.82 33.73 11.28
CA ASN A 206 18.07 34.42 11.59
C ASN A 206 18.64 34.05 12.97
N LEU A 207 17.93 33.21 13.75
CA LEU A 207 18.40 32.73 15.06
C LEU A 207 19.41 31.59 14.88
N THR A 208 20.65 31.95 14.55
CA THR A 208 21.76 30.99 14.45
C THR A 208 22.39 30.76 15.82
N GLY A 209 22.74 29.52 16.17
CA GLY A 209 23.49 29.24 17.41
C GLY A 209 22.66 28.98 18.67
N VAL A 210 21.33 29.04 18.58
CA VAL A 210 20.50 28.18 19.45
C VAL A 210 20.79 26.76 18.97
N SER A 211 21.78 26.10 19.61
CA SER A 211 21.98 24.66 19.45
C SER A 211 20.60 24.08 19.51
N GLY A 212 20.14 23.51 18.40
CA GLY A 212 18.79 23.02 18.26
C GLY A 212 18.54 22.09 19.41
N SER A 213 17.97 22.65 20.49
CA SER A 213 17.12 21.90 21.38
C SER A 213 16.07 21.48 20.39
N SER A 214 16.24 20.25 19.91
CA SER A 214 15.23 19.50 19.22
C SER A 214 13.91 20.11 19.63
N TYR A 215 13.28 20.86 18.74
CA TYR A 215 11.85 20.93 18.80
C TYR A 215 11.40 19.52 18.40
N THR A 216 11.63 18.57 19.31
CA THR A 216 10.95 17.30 19.34
C THR A 216 9.52 17.72 19.62
N HIS A 217 8.69 17.69 18.58
CA HIS A 217 7.25 17.69 18.79
C HIS A 217 6.97 16.69 19.92
N PRO A 218 6.33 17.09 21.04
CA PRO A 218 6.20 16.22 22.21
C PRO A 218 5.49 14.88 21.95
N ASN A 219 4.93 14.64 20.75
CA ASN A 219 4.23 13.40 20.43
C ASN A 219 4.79 12.59 19.24
N HIS A 220 5.86 13.01 18.57
CA HIS A 220 6.42 12.27 17.42
C HIS A 220 7.89 11.90 17.67
N SER A 221 8.12 10.82 18.41
CA SER A 221 9.42 10.15 18.50
C SER A 221 9.41 8.87 17.66
N GLY A 222 10.45 8.62 16.87
CA GLY A 222 10.60 7.41 16.07
C GLY A 222 10.26 7.63 14.59
N ASP A 223 9.21 6.97 14.11
CA ASP A 223 8.93 6.69 12.69
C ASP A 223 8.51 7.89 11.84
N ILE A 224 8.14 8.99 12.48
CA ILE A 224 7.59 10.19 11.85
C ILE A 224 8.71 11.21 11.66
N VAL A 225 8.97 11.60 10.41
CA VAL A 225 9.89 12.70 10.10
C VAL A 225 9.06 13.95 9.82
N SER A 226 9.35 15.02 10.56
CA SER A 226 8.80 16.36 10.32
C SER A 226 9.85 17.30 9.77
N SER A 227 9.48 18.14 8.81
CA SER A 227 10.24 19.33 8.42
C SER A 227 9.34 20.55 8.61
N GLY A 228 9.38 21.18 9.80
CA GLY A 228 8.51 22.31 10.16
C GLY A 228 7.25 21.91 10.95
N ASP A 229 6.21 22.76 10.91
CA ASP A 229 4.95 22.72 11.69
C ASP A 229 3.96 21.60 11.26
N GLY A 230 4.48 20.45 10.80
CA GLY A 230 3.64 19.34 10.37
C GLY A 230 4.42 18.09 9.94
N ALA A 231 3.82 16.92 10.18
CA ALA A 231 4.33 15.64 9.69
C ALA A 231 4.07 15.51 8.18
N THR A 232 5.12 15.33 7.39
CA THR A 232 5.01 15.23 5.93
C THR A 232 5.08 13.77 5.45
N THR A 233 5.87 12.92 6.14
CA THR A 233 6.05 11.52 5.78
C THR A 233 6.40 10.63 6.98
N ILE A 234 6.16 9.33 6.81
CA ILE A 234 6.75 8.27 7.64
C ILE A 234 7.98 7.75 6.89
N GLN A 235 9.09 7.47 7.59
CA GLN A 235 10.28 6.90 6.96
C GLN A 235 9.95 5.54 6.29
N ALA A 236 10.60 5.25 5.16
CA ALA A 236 10.43 3.97 4.49
C ALA A 236 10.83 2.83 5.44
N GLY A 237 9.90 1.90 5.70
CA GLY A 237 10.12 0.79 6.63
C GLY A 237 10.00 1.13 8.11
N ALA A 238 9.56 2.34 8.47
CA ALA A 238 9.46 2.75 9.87
C ALA A 238 8.25 2.14 10.59
N VAL A 239 7.12 1.93 9.90
CA VAL A 239 6.05 1.07 10.43
C VAL A 239 6.51 -0.39 10.34
N ASP A 240 7.21 -0.84 11.37
CA ASP A 240 7.52 -2.25 11.53
C ASP A 240 6.28 -3.05 11.96
N ILE A 241 6.42 -4.36 11.98
CA ILE A 241 5.29 -5.24 12.23
C ILE A 241 4.81 -5.18 13.70
N ALA A 242 5.67 -4.75 14.63
CA ALA A 242 5.31 -4.58 16.04
C ALA A 242 4.49 -3.30 16.28
N MET A 243 4.68 -2.28 15.45
CA MET A 243 3.97 -0.99 15.50
C MET A 243 2.54 -1.06 14.93
N LEU A 244 2.26 -2.09 14.13
CA LEU A 244 0.93 -2.42 13.62
C LEU A 244 0.13 -3.07 14.76
N SER A 245 -0.31 -2.26 15.72
CA SER A 245 -1.04 -2.67 16.95
C SER A 245 -1.88 -3.91 16.73
N ALA A 246 -1.33 -5.07 17.04
CA ALA A 246 -1.98 -6.37 17.01
C ALA A 246 -1.26 -7.20 18.05
N THR A 247 -1.97 -7.63 19.08
CA THR A 247 -1.41 -8.56 20.06
C THR A 247 -1.00 -9.86 19.33
N GLY A 248 0.28 -10.18 19.29
CA GLY A 248 0.83 -11.39 18.66
C GLY A 248 2.14 -11.15 17.90
N ASN A 249 2.83 -12.21 17.50
CA ASN A 249 4.04 -12.13 16.67
C ASN A 249 3.69 -12.36 15.21
N ALA A 250 4.13 -11.46 14.34
CA ALA A 250 4.08 -11.72 12.91
C ALA A 250 5.04 -12.83 12.50
N SER A 251 4.60 -13.61 11.51
CA SER A 251 5.36 -14.64 10.85
C SER A 251 5.32 -14.40 9.34
N SER A 252 6.34 -14.89 8.61
CA SER A 252 6.32 -14.97 7.14
C SER A 252 5.15 -15.81 6.61
N SER A 253 4.45 -16.53 7.49
CA SER A 253 3.32 -17.40 7.19
C SER A 253 1.96 -16.81 7.59
N THR A 254 1.85 -15.54 7.98
CA THR A 254 0.60 -14.95 8.51
C THR A 254 0.35 -13.54 7.98
N PHE A 255 -0.92 -13.14 7.85
CA PHE A 255 -1.33 -11.75 7.59
C PHE A 255 -2.25 -11.23 8.70
N LEU A 256 -2.28 -9.91 8.91
CA LEU A 256 -3.13 -9.27 9.89
C LEU A 256 -4.52 -8.96 9.28
N ARG A 257 -5.60 -9.35 9.96
CA ARG A 257 -6.98 -9.01 9.57
C ARG A 257 -7.45 -7.72 10.24
N GLY A 258 -8.53 -7.13 9.71
CA GLY A 258 -9.15 -5.91 10.25
C GLY A 258 -9.76 -6.05 11.65
N ASP A 259 -9.78 -7.26 12.24
CA ASP A 259 -10.16 -7.54 13.62
C ASP A 259 -8.96 -7.67 14.57
N ASN A 260 -7.77 -7.23 14.14
CA ASN A 260 -6.52 -7.28 14.91
C ASN A 260 -5.97 -8.68 15.20
N SER A 261 -6.42 -9.70 14.47
CA SER A 261 -5.93 -11.09 14.58
C SER A 261 -5.01 -11.45 13.42
N TRP A 262 -3.84 -12.02 13.76
CA TRP A 262 -2.97 -12.70 12.79
C TRP A 262 -3.64 -14.01 12.34
N VAL A 263 -3.65 -14.24 11.03
CA VAL A 263 -4.18 -15.45 10.41
C VAL A 263 -3.16 -16.03 9.45
N THR A 264 -2.88 -17.33 9.59
CA THR A 264 -2.17 -18.10 8.58
C THR A 264 -3.10 -18.22 7.36
N PRO A 265 -2.70 -17.79 6.15
CA PRO A 265 -3.46 -18.08 4.95
C PRO A 265 -3.77 -19.58 4.91
N THR A 266 -5.04 -19.95 4.88
CA THR A 266 -5.48 -21.34 4.71
C THR A 266 -5.12 -21.89 3.33
N ASP A 267 -4.72 -21.00 2.42
CA ASP A 267 -4.31 -21.31 1.06
C ASP A 267 -3.08 -20.45 0.72
N THR A 268 -1.91 -21.08 0.74
CA THR A 268 -0.64 -20.45 0.41
C THR A 268 -0.24 -20.69 -1.05
N ASN A 269 -1.16 -20.46 -2.00
CA ASN A 269 -0.97 -20.70 -3.45
C ASN A 269 -1.33 -22.15 -3.86
N THR A 270 -2.63 -22.49 -3.91
CA THR A 270 -3.13 -23.77 -4.44
C THR A 270 -2.75 -23.94 -5.92
N THR A 271 -1.55 -24.47 -6.12
CA THR A 271 -1.28 -25.34 -7.25
C THR A 271 -1.96 -26.66 -6.87
N TYR A 272 -3.17 -26.91 -7.38
CA TYR A 272 -3.84 -28.18 -7.12
C TYR A 272 -2.94 -29.32 -7.61
N SER A 273 -2.43 -30.12 -6.68
CA SER A 273 -1.66 -31.31 -6.97
C SER A 273 -2.63 -32.49 -7.18
N SER A 274 -2.20 -33.52 -7.90
CA SER A 274 -2.99 -34.75 -8.08
C SER A 274 -3.34 -35.43 -6.74
N SER A 275 -2.61 -35.12 -5.66
CA SER A 275 -2.90 -35.57 -4.29
C SER A 275 -4.11 -34.88 -3.64
N ASP A 276 -4.51 -33.71 -4.14
CA ASP A 276 -5.57 -32.89 -3.53
C ASP A 276 -6.97 -33.34 -4.00
N PHE A 277 -7.02 -34.06 -5.11
CA PHE A 277 -8.23 -34.72 -5.61
C PHE A 277 -8.22 -36.19 -5.21
N SER A 278 -8.59 -36.45 -3.94
CA SER A 278 -8.77 -37.83 -3.50
C SER A 278 -10.12 -38.37 -4.00
N LEU A 279 -10.08 -39.25 -5.00
CA LEU A 279 -11.21 -40.09 -5.43
C LEU A 279 -11.53 -41.21 -4.41
N SER A 280 -10.78 -41.31 -3.31
CA SER A 280 -10.94 -42.35 -2.28
C SER A 280 -12.30 -42.34 -1.58
N GLY A 281 -13.06 -41.26 -1.72
CA GLY A 281 -14.43 -41.15 -1.21
C GLY A 281 -15.50 -41.68 -2.17
N LEU A 282 -15.16 -42.01 -3.43
CA LEU A 282 -16.11 -42.62 -4.34
C LEU A 282 -16.23 -44.11 -4.02
N SER A 283 -17.36 -44.49 -3.44
CA SER A 283 -17.63 -45.86 -2.98
C SER A 283 -18.08 -46.81 -4.11
N ASP A 284 -18.43 -46.26 -5.27
CA ASP A 284 -19.02 -47.01 -6.38
C ASP A 284 -18.37 -46.66 -7.72
N THR A 285 -17.09 -47.05 -7.84
CA THR A 285 -16.27 -46.80 -9.03
C THR A 285 -15.38 -47.97 -9.36
N THR A 286 -15.08 -48.14 -10.64
CA THR A 286 -14.11 -49.10 -11.14
C THR A 286 -13.04 -48.37 -11.92
N VAL A 287 -11.78 -48.50 -11.50
CA VAL A 287 -10.61 -47.96 -12.22
C VAL A 287 -9.86 -49.11 -12.84
N THR A 288 -9.81 -49.16 -14.17
CA THR A 288 -9.15 -50.24 -14.92
C THR A 288 -8.39 -49.68 -16.11
N THR A 289 -7.63 -50.53 -16.80
CA THR A 289 -6.83 -50.13 -17.97
C THR A 289 -7.58 -50.25 -19.31
N SER A 290 -8.89 -50.53 -19.29
CA SER A 290 -9.71 -50.76 -20.49
C SER A 290 -11.10 -50.13 -20.33
N ASP A 291 -11.77 -49.91 -21.45
CA ASP A 291 -13.16 -49.46 -21.46
C ASP A 291 -14.10 -50.55 -20.92
N PRO A 292 -15.26 -50.18 -20.36
CA PRO A 292 -16.27 -51.17 -20.00
C PRO A 292 -16.81 -51.85 -21.26
N THR A 293 -17.25 -53.09 -21.14
CA THR A 293 -18.02 -53.78 -22.18
C THR A 293 -19.49 -53.89 -21.74
N ALA A 294 -20.39 -54.30 -22.64
CA ALA A 294 -21.77 -54.62 -22.25
C ALA A 294 -21.81 -55.72 -21.16
N THR A 295 -20.76 -56.53 -21.06
CA THR A 295 -20.61 -57.58 -20.04
C THR A 295 -19.87 -57.14 -18.77
N SER A 296 -19.35 -55.91 -18.72
CA SER A 296 -18.82 -55.31 -17.50
C SER A 296 -19.97 -54.96 -16.56
N ASN A 297 -20.25 -55.82 -15.58
CA ASN A 297 -21.37 -55.66 -14.65
C ASN A 297 -21.01 -54.71 -13.49
N PRO A 298 -21.63 -53.53 -13.39
CA PRO A 298 -21.47 -52.65 -12.24
C PRO A 298 -22.35 -53.11 -11.07
N SER A 299 -22.19 -52.44 -9.92
CA SER A 299 -23.02 -52.68 -8.74
C SER A 299 -24.45 -52.11 -8.91
N ALA A 300 -24.60 -51.02 -9.67
CA ALA A 300 -25.86 -50.31 -9.94
C ALA A 300 -25.69 -49.32 -11.11
N VAL A 301 -26.81 -48.71 -11.53
CA VAL A 301 -26.83 -47.53 -12.42
C VAL A 301 -26.16 -46.35 -11.71
N GLY A 302 -25.39 -45.55 -12.45
CA GLY A 302 -24.62 -44.42 -11.92
C GLY A 302 -23.18 -44.79 -11.53
N HIS A 303 -22.81 -46.07 -11.59
CA HIS A 303 -21.43 -46.51 -11.40
C HIS A 303 -20.50 -45.81 -12.40
N LEU A 304 -19.39 -45.28 -11.89
CA LEU A 304 -18.38 -44.61 -12.70
C LEU A 304 -17.24 -45.57 -13.04
N TRP A 305 -16.99 -45.73 -14.34
CA TRP A 305 -15.86 -46.49 -14.86
C TRP A 305 -14.80 -45.55 -15.40
N LEU A 306 -13.55 -45.73 -14.96
CA LEU A 306 -12.41 -44.93 -15.37
C LEU A 306 -11.39 -45.82 -16.07
N ASN A 307 -11.08 -45.52 -17.33
CA ASN A 307 -9.99 -46.16 -18.06
C ASN A 307 -8.69 -45.38 -17.79
N SER A 308 -7.86 -45.88 -16.88
CA SER A 308 -6.58 -45.28 -16.50
C SER A 308 -5.53 -45.28 -17.61
N SER A 309 -5.73 -46.03 -18.70
CA SER A 309 -4.81 -46.05 -19.85
C SER A 309 -5.14 -44.97 -20.88
N SER A 310 -6.42 -44.74 -21.18
CA SER A 310 -6.86 -43.75 -22.18
C SER A 310 -7.31 -42.41 -21.56
N GLY A 311 -7.64 -42.40 -20.26
CA GLY A 311 -8.24 -41.25 -19.59
C GLY A 311 -9.75 -41.14 -19.77
N GLU A 312 -10.38 -42.08 -20.48
CA GLU A 312 -11.82 -42.08 -20.73
C GLU A 312 -12.62 -42.43 -19.47
N SER A 313 -13.82 -41.86 -19.39
CA SER A 313 -14.72 -41.99 -18.26
C SER A 313 -16.12 -42.35 -18.75
N PHE A 314 -16.74 -43.34 -18.12
CA PHE A 314 -18.07 -43.84 -18.49
C PHE A 314 -18.97 -43.90 -17.27
N VAL A 315 -20.26 -43.59 -17.45
CA VAL A 315 -21.29 -43.83 -16.44
C VAL A 315 -22.22 -44.93 -16.91
N CYS A 316 -22.50 -45.92 -16.05
CA CYS A 316 -23.50 -46.93 -16.34
C CYS A 316 -24.90 -46.29 -16.31
N THR A 317 -25.63 -46.42 -17.41
CA THR A 317 -27.01 -45.92 -17.55
C THR A 317 -28.06 -47.02 -17.46
N ASP A 318 -27.69 -48.27 -17.75
CA ASP A 318 -28.50 -49.48 -17.51
C ASP A 318 -27.59 -50.59 -16.95
N ALA A 319 -27.96 -51.15 -15.80
CA ALA A 319 -27.21 -52.19 -15.10
C ALA A 319 -27.86 -53.58 -15.27
N THR A 320 -28.22 -53.93 -16.50
CA THR A 320 -28.74 -55.26 -16.82
C THR A 320 -27.59 -56.28 -16.92
N SER A 321 -27.68 -57.37 -16.16
CA SER A 321 -26.63 -58.39 -16.09
C SER A 321 -26.20 -58.87 -17.48
N ASN A 322 -24.92 -58.69 -17.78
CA ASN A 322 -24.24 -59.00 -19.05
C ASN A 322 -24.75 -58.24 -20.29
N SER A 323 -25.57 -57.21 -20.10
CA SER A 323 -26.12 -56.35 -21.16
C SER A 323 -26.26 -54.92 -20.65
N ASN A 324 -25.19 -54.39 -20.08
CA ASN A 324 -25.14 -53.06 -19.50
C ASN A 324 -24.96 -52.00 -20.57
N ASP A 325 -25.58 -50.84 -20.36
CA ASP A 325 -25.36 -49.65 -21.17
C ASP A 325 -24.42 -48.69 -20.45
N TRP A 326 -23.37 -48.27 -21.15
CA TRP A 326 -22.36 -47.34 -20.66
C TRP A 326 -22.32 -46.10 -21.54
N TYR A 327 -22.53 -44.95 -20.92
CA TYR A 327 -22.46 -43.66 -21.58
C TYR A 327 -21.08 -43.03 -21.33
N ASN A 328 -20.35 -42.72 -22.39
CA ASN A 328 -19.07 -42.03 -22.30
C ASN A 328 -19.32 -40.55 -21.91
N ILE A 329 -18.70 -40.11 -20.81
CA ILE A 329 -18.81 -38.75 -20.26
C ILE A 329 -17.50 -37.95 -20.37
N GLY A 330 -16.47 -38.52 -21.01
CA GLY A 330 -15.18 -37.87 -21.29
C GLY A 330 -14.99 -37.52 -22.77
N GLU A 331 -13.76 -37.15 -23.17
CA GLU A 331 -13.42 -36.75 -24.55
C GLU A 331 -13.27 -37.94 -25.54
N GLY A 332 -13.86 -39.10 -25.22
CA GLY A 332 -13.83 -40.31 -26.04
C GLY A 332 -15.09 -40.50 -26.89
N SER A 333 -15.00 -41.23 -28.00
CA SER A 333 -16.16 -41.56 -28.85
C SER A 333 -16.66 -42.98 -28.61
N GLY A 334 -17.97 -43.15 -28.45
CA GLY A 334 -18.64 -44.46 -28.45
C GLY A 334 -19.16 -44.88 -27.08
N GLY A 335 -20.48 -44.76 -26.87
CA GLY A 335 -21.14 -45.46 -25.78
C GLY A 335 -21.21 -46.96 -26.07
N VAL A 336 -21.18 -47.79 -25.03
CA VAL A 336 -21.36 -49.23 -25.16
C VAL A 336 -22.83 -49.53 -24.89
N VAL A 337 -23.52 -50.09 -25.87
CA VAL A 337 -24.95 -50.42 -25.79
C VAL A 337 -25.11 -51.93 -25.88
N GLY A 338 -25.94 -52.51 -25.01
CA GLY A 338 -26.30 -53.91 -25.02
C GLY A 338 -27.01 -54.36 -26.31
N GLY A 339 -26.99 -55.66 -26.59
CA GLY A 339 -27.74 -56.23 -27.71
C GLY A 339 -29.24 -56.26 -27.42
N TYR A 340 -30.07 -56.12 -28.45
CA TYR A 340 -31.53 -56.24 -28.33
C TYR A 340 -31.97 -57.66 -28.68
N ASN A 341 -32.79 -58.29 -27.83
CA ASN A 341 -33.49 -59.52 -28.21
C ASN A 341 -34.71 -59.15 -29.04
N ILE A 342 -34.79 -59.69 -30.26
CA ILE A 342 -35.93 -59.48 -31.16
C ILE A 342 -36.61 -60.81 -31.49
N ASP A 343 -37.92 -60.75 -31.61
CA ASP A 343 -38.70 -61.83 -32.20
C ASP A 343 -38.65 -61.74 -33.73
N PHE A 344 -38.69 -62.89 -34.40
CA PHE A 344 -38.68 -62.98 -35.86
C PHE A 344 -39.83 -63.81 -36.41
N LEU A 345 -40.23 -63.48 -37.63
CA LEU A 345 -41.08 -64.28 -38.50
C LEU A 345 -40.43 -64.31 -39.90
N VAL A 346 -40.02 -65.48 -40.36
CA VAL A 346 -39.41 -65.66 -41.68
C VAL A 346 -40.21 -66.68 -42.48
N VAL A 347 -40.83 -66.22 -43.57
CA VAL A 347 -41.61 -67.06 -44.50
C VAL A 347 -40.92 -67.10 -45.85
N ALA A 348 -40.64 -68.31 -46.35
CA ALA A 348 -40.04 -68.50 -47.67
C ALA A 348 -41.05 -68.39 -48.81
N GLY A 349 -40.56 -68.36 -50.05
CA GLY A 349 -41.45 -68.42 -51.21
C GLY A 349 -42.12 -69.78 -51.34
N GLY A 350 -43.41 -69.82 -51.71
CA GLY A 350 -44.11 -71.06 -52.06
C GLY A 350 -43.63 -71.66 -53.39
N ALA A 351 -43.98 -72.90 -53.66
CA ALA A 351 -43.57 -73.60 -54.88
C ALA A 351 -44.62 -73.54 -56.01
N GLY A 352 -44.20 -73.87 -57.23
CA GLY A 352 -45.11 -74.09 -58.36
C GLY A 352 -45.71 -75.51 -58.39
N ALA A 353 -46.85 -75.66 -59.07
CA ALA A 353 -47.40 -76.97 -59.42
C ALA A 353 -46.74 -77.56 -60.69
N GLY A 354 -46.82 -78.86 -60.90
CA GLY A 354 -46.41 -79.49 -62.16
C GLY A 354 -47.39 -79.21 -63.32
N GLY A 355 -47.25 -79.95 -64.43
CA GLY A 355 -48.11 -79.84 -65.63
C GLY A 355 -49.58 -80.25 -65.45
N CYS A 356 -50.19 -80.87 -66.47
CA CYS A 356 -51.58 -81.35 -66.34
C CYS A 356 -51.69 -82.44 -65.26
N LEU A 357 -52.76 -82.42 -64.46
CA LEU A 357 -53.03 -83.46 -63.44
C LEU A 357 -51.92 -83.58 -62.37
N SER A 358 -51.29 -82.44 -62.03
CA SER A 358 -50.17 -82.35 -61.09
C SER A 358 -50.59 -82.11 -59.64
N GLY A 359 -49.70 -82.47 -58.72
CA GLY A 359 -49.82 -82.13 -57.31
C GLY A 359 -49.61 -80.64 -57.06
N GLY A 360 -50.20 -80.12 -55.99
CA GLY A 360 -50.03 -78.73 -55.58
C GLY A 360 -48.61 -78.43 -55.12
N GLY A 361 -48.09 -77.24 -55.43
CA GLY A 361 -46.83 -76.76 -54.84
C GLY A 361 -46.98 -76.51 -53.34
N GLY A 362 -45.98 -76.90 -52.56
CA GLY A 362 -45.94 -76.66 -51.11
C GLY A 362 -45.74 -75.18 -50.76
N ALA A 363 -46.26 -74.77 -49.61
CA ALA A 363 -45.98 -73.46 -49.04
C ALA A 363 -44.48 -73.31 -48.71
N GLY A 364 -44.00 -72.07 -48.66
CA GLY A 364 -42.66 -71.79 -48.15
C GLY A 364 -42.56 -72.14 -46.67
N GLY A 365 -41.34 -72.42 -46.22
CA GLY A 365 -41.07 -72.68 -44.81
C GLY A 365 -41.47 -71.47 -43.96
N TYR A 366 -42.19 -71.72 -42.89
CA TYR A 366 -42.61 -70.73 -41.90
C TYR A 366 -41.81 -70.96 -40.62
N ARG A 367 -41.05 -69.95 -40.18
CA ARG A 367 -40.28 -69.97 -38.93
C ARG A 367 -40.61 -68.76 -38.07
N SER A 368 -40.96 -68.97 -36.81
CA SER A 368 -41.34 -67.91 -35.87
C SER A 368 -40.73 -68.13 -34.50
N SER A 369 -40.28 -67.05 -33.86
CA SER A 369 -39.85 -67.06 -32.46
C SER A 369 -40.84 -66.40 -31.50
N TYR A 370 -41.96 -65.89 -32.01
CA TYR A 370 -42.93 -65.21 -31.15
C TYR A 370 -43.60 -66.25 -30.24
N ASN A 371 -43.41 -66.11 -28.93
CA ASN A 371 -43.72 -67.11 -27.87
C ASN A 371 -45.17 -67.64 -27.82
N SER A 372 -46.07 -67.16 -28.68
CA SER A 372 -47.46 -67.59 -28.77
C SER A 372 -47.87 -68.10 -30.16
N GLU A 373 -46.91 -68.27 -31.08
CA GLU A 373 -47.14 -68.73 -32.44
C GLU A 373 -46.21 -69.91 -32.77
N THR A 374 -46.78 -71.05 -33.18
CA THR A 374 -46.03 -72.25 -33.55
C THR A 374 -45.26 -72.04 -34.83
N SER A 375 -44.02 -72.54 -34.90
CA SER A 375 -43.28 -72.64 -36.16
C SER A 375 -43.94 -73.66 -37.10
N GLY A 376 -43.50 -73.70 -38.37
CA GLY A 376 -44.18 -74.46 -39.41
C GLY A 376 -44.09 -75.96 -39.17
N GLY A 377 -45.06 -76.72 -39.69
CA GLY A 377 -45.16 -78.16 -39.41
C GLY A 377 -45.62 -78.49 -37.98
N GLY A 378 -46.14 -77.50 -37.24
CA GLY A 378 -46.65 -77.67 -35.87
C GLY A 378 -45.56 -77.70 -34.80
N ALA A 379 -44.35 -77.22 -35.13
CA ALA A 379 -43.27 -77.14 -34.17
C ALA A 379 -43.47 -75.99 -33.15
N SER A 380 -42.82 -76.09 -31.99
CA SER A 380 -42.81 -75.00 -31.01
C SER A 380 -42.19 -73.72 -31.58
N SER A 381 -42.54 -72.57 -31.02
CA SER A 381 -41.87 -71.29 -31.29
C SER A 381 -40.36 -71.43 -31.05
N GLU A 382 -39.57 -70.80 -31.90
CA GLU A 382 -38.12 -70.72 -31.75
C GLU A 382 -37.72 -69.66 -30.72
N SER A 383 -36.45 -69.62 -30.33
CA SER A 383 -35.94 -68.57 -29.43
C SER A 383 -35.73 -67.25 -30.18
N ALA A 384 -35.97 -66.13 -29.49
CA ALA A 384 -35.61 -64.80 -29.97
C ALA A 384 -34.12 -64.70 -30.33
N VAL A 385 -33.80 -63.82 -31.29
CA VAL A 385 -32.43 -63.60 -31.75
C VAL A 385 -31.90 -62.30 -31.17
N THR A 386 -30.67 -62.31 -30.66
CA THR A 386 -29.99 -61.09 -30.22
C THR A 386 -29.39 -60.36 -31.44
N VAL A 387 -29.83 -59.12 -31.66
CA VAL A 387 -29.23 -58.21 -32.64
C VAL A 387 -28.38 -57.17 -31.93
N THR A 388 -27.16 -57.00 -32.40
CA THR A 388 -26.20 -56.04 -31.83
C THR A 388 -26.23 -54.75 -32.66
N PRO A 389 -26.33 -53.57 -32.03
CA PRO A 389 -26.16 -52.30 -32.73
C PRO A 389 -24.88 -52.28 -33.57
N SER A 390 -24.92 -51.58 -34.71
CA SER A 390 -23.79 -51.46 -35.64
C SER A 390 -23.31 -52.78 -36.29
N THR A 391 -24.02 -53.89 -36.10
CA THR A 391 -23.83 -55.13 -36.88
C THR A 391 -24.78 -55.15 -38.09
N GLN A 392 -24.27 -55.45 -39.28
CA GLN A 392 -25.08 -55.56 -40.49
C GLN A 392 -25.75 -56.94 -40.56
N TYR A 393 -27.08 -56.96 -40.67
CA TYR A 393 -27.87 -58.19 -40.87
C TYR A 393 -28.49 -58.19 -42.28
N THR A 394 -28.16 -59.21 -43.08
CA THR A 394 -28.70 -59.37 -44.43
C THR A 394 -30.12 -59.96 -44.37
N ILE A 395 -31.03 -59.38 -45.16
CA ILE A 395 -32.41 -59.86 -45.34
C ILE A 395 -32.60 -60.28 -46.80
N THR A 396 -32.97 -61.53 -47.02
CA THR A 396 -33.31 -62.06 -48.35
C THR A 396 -34.77 -62.51 -48.34
N VAL A 397 -35.56 -62.06 -49.30
CA VAL A 397 -36.95 -62.51 -49.49
C VAL A 397 -36.99 -63.52 -50.63
N GLY A 398 -37.43 -64.73 -50.33
CA GLY A 398 -37.55 -65.80 -51.30
C GLY A 398 -38.70 -65.58 -52.28
N GLY A 399 -38.41 -65.64 -53.58
CA GLY A 399 -39.43 -65.66 -54.64
C GLY A 399 -40.19 -66.98 -54.71
N GLY A 400 -41.39 -66.95 -55.29
CA GLY A 400 -42.17 -68.16 -55.55
C GLY A 400 -41.56 -69.02 -56.67
N GLY A 401 -41.81 -70.33 -56.61
CA GLY A 401 -41.43 -71.28 -57.64
C GLY A 401 -42.35 -71.21 -58.86
N SER A 402 -41.78 -71.40 -60.05
CA SER A 402 -42.53 -71.45 -61.31
C SER A 402 -43.29 -72.77 -61.45
N GLY A 403 -44.50 -72.72 -62.00
CA GLY A 403 -45.21 -73.92 -62.45
C GLY A 403 -44.58 -74.50 -63.71
N ASN A 404 -44.71 -75.80 -63.93
CA ASN A 404 -44.20 -76.46 -65.13
C ASN A 404 -45.32 -76.79 -66.13
N THR A 405 -45.03 -76.72 -67.43
CA THR A 405 -45.99 -77.06 -68.51
C THR A 405 -45.82 -78.48 -69.05
N SER A 406 -44.72 -79.16 -68.74
CA SER A 406 -44.50 -80.58 -69.08
C SER A 406 -44.89 -81.48 -67.90
N ASN A 407 -44.85 -82.81 -68.11
CA ASN A 407 -45.19 -83.81 -67.07
C ASN A 407 -44.19 -83.84 -65.89
N ASN A 408 -43.41 -82.77 -65.68
CA ASN A 408 -42.40 -82.59 -64.65
C ASN A 408 -43.01 -81.89 -63.43
N ALA A 409 -42.35 -82.05 -62.29
CA ALA A 409 -42.69 -81.29 -61.09
C ALA A 409 -42.43 -79.79 -61.24
N GLY A 410 -43.20 -78.98 -60.52
CA GLY A 410 -42.98 -77.54 -60.41
C GLY A 410 -41.62 -77.21 -59.79
N ASP A 411 -41.19 -75.95 -59.92
CA ASP A 411 -39.97 -75.49 -59.28
C ASP A 411 -40.21 -75.18 -57.80
N ASN A 412 -39.16 -75.40 -57.00
CA ASN A 412 -39.19 -75.01 -55.60
C ASN A 412 -39.25 -73.49 -55.48
N GLY A 413 -39.87 -73.00 -54.41
CA GLY A 413 -39.68 -71.62 -53.99
C GLY A 413 -38.22 -71.36 -53.61
N SER A 414 -37.85 -70.08 -53.54
CA SER A 414 -36.55 -69.67 -53.00
C SER A 414 -36.63 -69.45 -51.49
N ASN A 415 -35.49 -69.57 -50.81
CA ASN A 415 -35.39 -69.38 -49.37
C ASN A 415 -35.56 -67.90 -48.98
N SER A 416 -36.15 -67.65 -47.82
CA SER A 416 -36.05 -66.35 -47.13
C SER A 416 -35.02 -66.44 -46.00
N ILE A 417 -34.23 -65.39 -45.80
CA ILE A 417 -33.12 -65.38 -44.83
C ILE A 417 -33.19 -64.09 -43.99
N PHE A 418 -33.11 -64.24 -42.67
CA PHE A 418 -32.85 -63.15 -41.72
C PHE A 418 -31.61 -63.51 -40.89
N GLY A 419 -30.47 -62.86 -41.14
CA GLY A 419 -29.21 -63.20 -40.46
C GLY A 419 -28.80 -64.66 -40.67
N SER A 420 -28.75 -65.46 -39.61
CA SER A 420 -28.48 -66.92 -39.67
C SER A 420 -29.76 -67.77 -39.81
N ILE A 421 -30.95 -67.18 -39.71
CA ILE A 421 -32.23 -67.89 -39.82
C ILE A 421 -32.59 -68.03 -41.30
N THR A 422 -32.69 -69.27 -41.77
CA THR A 422 -33.10 -69.59 -43.14
C THR A 422 -34.41 -70.38 -43.13
N SER A 423 -35.44 -69.83 -43.78
CA SER A 423 -36.66 -70.57 -44.13
C SER A 423 -36.55 -71.07 -45.56
N LEU A 424 -36.73 -72.36 -45.76
CA LEU A 424 -36.57 -73.05 -47.04
C LEU A 424 -37.79 -72.80 -47.94
N GLY A 425 -37.55 -72.55 -49.22
CA GLY A 425 -38.64 -72.42 -50.19
C GLY A 425 -39.51 -73.69 -50.28
N GLY A 426 -40.76 -73.52 -50.68
CA GLY A 426 -41.72 -74.62 -50.78
C GLY A 426 -41.30 -75.67 -51.81
N GLY A 427 -41.72 -76.91 -51.59
CA GLY A 427 -41.46 -78.04 -52.47
C GLY A 427 -42.37 -78.06 -53.69
N GLY A 428 -41.81 -78.15 -54.90
CA GLY A 428 -42.56 -78.21 -56.16
C GLY A 428 -43.50 -79.42 -56.23
N GLY A 429 -44.74 -79.20 -56.69
CA GLY A 429 -45.75 -80.26 -56.80
C GLY A 429 -45.43 -81.26 -57.92
N GLY A 430 -45.72 -82.54 -57.71
CA GLY A 430 -45.35 -83.63 -58.62
C GLY A 430 -46.06 -83.59 -59.97
N GLY A 431 -45.39 -84.04 -61.04
CA GLY A 431 -45.95 -84.11 -62.40
C GLY A 431 -46.71 -85.40 -62.72
N ASP A 432 -47.33 -85.45 -63.91
CA ASP A 432 -48.25 -86.52 -64.39
C ASP A 432 -47.58 -87.89 -64.65
N SER A 433 -46.26 -87.94 -64.88
CA SER A 433 -45.59 -89.15 -65.42
C SER A 433 -44.77 -89.95 -64.41
N ALA A 434 -44.93 -89.68 -63.12
CA ALA A 434 -44.04 -90.25 -62.13
C ALA A 434 -44.62 -91.53 -61.52
N SER A 435 -43.82 -92.61 -61.55
CA SER A 435 -44.06 -93.89 -60.85
C SER A 435 -44.50 -93.67 -59.38
N PRO A 436 -45.17 -94.64 -58.72
CA PRO A 436 -45.58 -94.50 -57.32
C PRO A 436 -44.46 -93.93 -56.44
N GLY A 437 -44.66 -92.71 -55.94
CA GLY A 437 -43.64 -91.90 -55.24
C GLY A 437 -43.09 -90.71 -56.06
N GLY A 438 -43.89 -90.15 -56.97
CA GLY A 438 -43.43 -89.29 -58.06
C GLY A 438 -42.73 -87.97 -57.71
N ASP A 439 -42.06 -87.36 -58.71
CA ASP A 439 -41.14 -86.19 -58.73
C ASP A 439 -41.45 -84.93 -57.88
N CYS A 440 -42.48 -84.94 -57.04
CA CYS A 440 -42.70 -83.90 -56.05
C CYS A 440 -41.42 -83.65 -55.23
N LYS A 441 -41.11 -82.38 -55.03
CA LYS A 441 -39.86 -81.95 -54.40
C LYS A 441 -40.13 -81.62 -52.94
N SER A 442 -39.17 -81.92 -52.08
CA SER A 442 -39.16 -81.43 -50.70
C SER A 442 -38.85 -79.93 -50.67
N GLY A 443 -39.30 -79.28 -49.61
CA GLY A 443 -39.05 -77.87 -49.32
C GLY A 443 -39.37 -77.54 -47.88
N GLY A 444 -39.58 -76.25 -47.58
CA GLY A 444 -40.11 -75.82 -46.28
C GLY A 444 -41.38 -76.59 -45.93
N SER A 445 -42.39 -76.50 -46.80
CA SER A 445 -43.48 -77.50 -46.90
C SER A 445 -43.32 -78.35 -48.16
N GLY A 446 -43.71 -79.62 -48.09
CA GLY A 446 -43.54 -80.57 -49.18
C GLY A 446 -44.53 -80.37 -50.33
N GLY A 447 -44.10 -80.62 -51.57
CA GLY A 447 -44.99 -80.63 -52.73
C GLY A 447 -45.94 -81.82 -52.71
N GLY A 448 -47.18 -81.62 -53.17
CA GLY A 448 -48.17 -82.68 -53.29
C GLY A 448 -47.80 -83.70 -54.36
N ALA A 449 -48.23 -84.95 -54.17
CA ALA A 449 -48.00 -86.01 -55.14
C ALA A 449 -48.72 -85.72 -56.48
N GLY A 450 -48.04 -85.96 -57.60
CA GLY A 450 -48.67 -86.01 -58.93
C GLY A 450 -49.55 -87.24 -59.11
N GLN A 451 -50.25 -87.34 -60.25
CA GLN A 451 -51.09 -88.50 -60.55
C GLN A 451 -50.29 -89.82 -60.54
N GLY A 452 -50.48 -90.64 -59.50
CA GLY A 452 -49.93 -91.99 -59.43
C GLY A 452 -50.82 -92.97 -60.17
N GLY A 453 -50.37 -93.55 -61.29
CA GLY A 453 -51.17 -94.44 -62.15
C GLY A 453 -52.01 -95.52 -61.42
N ASN A 454 -51.50 -96.75 -61.31
CA ASN A 454 -52.21 -97.88 -60.67
C ASN A 454 -51.77 -98.10 -59.20
N SER A 455 -51.19 -97.08 -58.56
CA SER A 455 -50.54 -97.17 -57.25
C SER A 455 -50.49 -95.80 -56.57
N THR A 456 -50.57 -95.77 -55.24
CA THR A 456 -50.49 -94.55 -54.43
C THR A 456 -49.15 -93.83 -54.66
N ALA A 457 -49.21 -92.53 -54.96
CA ALA A 457 -48.03 -91.67 -54.95
C ALA A 457 -48.04 -90.84 -53.67
N THR A 458 -46.92 -90.85 -52.94
CA THR A 458 -46.78 -90.13 -51.68
C THR A 458 -46.33 -88.70 -51.91
N GLY A 459 -46.86 -87.73 -51.17
CA GLY A 459 -46.39 -86.36 -51.22
C GLY A 459 -44.95 -86.24 -50.69
N ALA A 460 -44.27 -85.15 -51.05
CA ALA A 460 -42.91 -84.92 -50.57
C ALA A 460 -42.94 -84.52 -49.09
N ALA A 461 -41.90 -84.89 -48.35
CA ALA A 461 -41.75 -84.47 -46.97
C ALA A 461 -41.55 -82.94 -46.87
N GLY A 462 -42.19 -82.33 -45.88
CA GLY A 462 -41.84 -80.99 -45.40
C GLY A 462 -40.57 -81.02 -44.53
N THR A 463 -39.94 -79.87 -44.34
CA THR A 463 -38.80 -79.76 -43.44
C THR A 463 -39.28 -79.56 -42.00
N SER A 464 -38.81 -80.42 -41.09
CA SER A 464 -39.14 -80.32 -39.66
C SER A 464 -38.90 -78.91 -39.13
N GLY A 465 -39.89 -78.36 -38.44
CA GLY A 465 -39.85 -76.99 -37.91
C GLY A 465 -40.18 -75.89 -38.91
N GLN A 466 -40.48 -76.22 -40.17
CA GLN A 466 -40.79 -75.22 -41.21
C GLN A 466 -42.08 -75.47 -41.98
N GLY A 467 -42.55 -76.71 -42.11
CA GLY A 467 -43.76 -76.99 -42.88
C GLY A 467 -44.16 -78.46 -42.87
N TYR A 468 -45.40 -78.73 -43.28
CA TYR A 468 -45.96 -80.07 -43.36
C TYR A 468 -45.62 -80.77 -44.69
N GLU A 469 -45.79 -82.10 -44.70
CA GLU A 469 -45.68 -82.90 -45.92
C GLU A 469 -46.80 -82.60 -46.92
N GLY A 470 -46.51 -82.81 -48.20
CA GLY A 470 -47.52 -82.75 -49.25
C GLY A 470 -48.50 -83.92 -49.14
N GLY A 471 -49.72 -83.72 -49.62
CA GLY A 471 -50.73 -84.77 -49.67
C GLY A 471 -50.39 -85.86 -50.68
N ASP A 472 -50.86 -87.06 -50.40
CA ASP A 472 -50.76 -88.23 -51.27
C ASP A 472 -51.82 -88.19 -52.39
N ALA A 473 -51.55 -88.90 -53.49
CA ALA A 473 -52.50 -89.16 -54.55
C ALA A 473 -53.02 -90.61 -54.47
N THR A 474 -54.34 -90.78 -54.61
CA THR A 474 -54.99 -92.09 -54.54
C THR A 474 -54.84 -92.91 -55.85
N PRO A 475 -54.80 -94.25 -55.80
CA PRO A 475 -54.70 -95.08 -57.01
C PRO A 475 -55.94 -94.99 -57.91
N ASN A 476 -55.77 -95.17 -59.21
CA ASN A 476 -56.84 -95.43 -60.20
C ASN A 476 -57.87 -94.31 -60.45
N GLN A 477 -57.58 -93.07 -60.09
CA GLN A 477 -58.34 -91.89 -60.50
C GLN A 477 -57.41 -90.76 -60.94
N ARG A 478 -57.91 -89.82 -61.74
CA ARG A 478 -57.20 -88.56 -62.08
C ARG A 478 -57.16 -87.62 -60.86
N SER A 479 -56.53 -88.08 -59.79
CA SER A 479 -56.39 -87.38 -58.51
C SER A 479 -54.93 -87.02 -58.27
N ALA A 480 -54.71 -85.84 -57.69
CA ALA A 480 -53.40 -85.38 -57.25
C ALA A 480 -53.49 -84.91 -55.79
N GLY A 481 -52.36 -84.95 -55.09
CA GLY A 481 -52.24 -84.49 -53.71
C GLY A 481 -52.11 -82.96 -53.61
N GLY A 482 -52.66 -82.39 -52.54
CA GLY A 482 -52.45 -80.97 -52.22
C GLY A 482 -51.00 -80.69 -51.79
N GLY A 483 -50.52 -79.46 -51.96
CA GLY A 483 -49.25 -79.04 -51.36
C GLY A 483 -49.35 -78.97 -49.84
N GLY A 484 -48.26 -79.24 -49.14
CA GLY A 484 -48.18 -79.04 -47.69
C GLY A 484 -48.23 -77.56 -47.35
N ALA A 485 -48.88 -77.22 -46.23
CA ALA A 485 -48.94 -75.87 -45.68
C ALA A 485 -48.88 -75.93 -44.16
#